data_AF-A0A9W8WMY7-F1
#
_entry.id   AF-A0A9W8WMY7-F1
#
_cell.length_a   1.000
_cell.length_b   1.000
_cell.length_c   1.000
_cell.angle_alpha   90.00
_cell.angle_beta   90.00
_cell.angle_gamma   90.00
#
_symmetry.space_group_name_H-M   'P 1'
#
loop_
_entity.id
_entity.type
_entity.pdbx_description
1 polymer ?
#
loop_
_entity_poly.entity_id
_entity_poly.type
_entity_poly.pdbx_seq_one_letter_code
_entity_poly.pdbx_strand_id
1 'polypeptide(L)'
;MVEFDPRADITLKVGREKKLFSACSRALSRSSPVFERMLYGHFTESKSRLAEGEEWVVELPEDDPAPMEIFLNISHGHFGRVPRRMPLEELYDLTVLSNYYDCTKMLEPWINGWMASIEVRDSSVGMAKALWVSWEFGRKDAFSRMALRMLMESDMGRTAEEEFEKLKMPPDIIERISAIRLQTIQGLLGVLRDMVDNLLVVDEKPRWCRHAEWMGPHRCESMILGSMTFCLARAGLWPLPSADEVPDSIVGLHRKMTGLVIHDIGHVGGKPALDHQLCNPGPQLMGQIQEIFKDVASPVTKYHLERMDEQAKQLTES
;
A
#
# COMPACT_ATOMS: atom_id res chain seq x y z
N MET A 1 -17.76 -1.55 34.18
CA MET A 1 -18.70 -2.28 33.31
C MET A 1 -19.48 -1.25 32.52
N VAL A 2 -19.56 -1.40 31.19
CA VAL A 2 -20.37 -0.53 30.32
C VAL A 2 -21.64 -1.29 29.96
N GLU A 3 -22.79 -0.69 30.19
CA GLU A 3 -24.10 -1.32 30.01
C GLU A 3 -24.75 -0.92 28.68
N PHE A 4 -25.12 -1.93 27.89
CA PHE A 4 -25.76 -1.77 26.58
C PHE A 4 -27.23 -2.16 26.55
N ASP A 5 -27.71 -2.94 27.51
CA ASP A 5 -29.11 -3.33 27.61
C ASP A 5 -29.53 -3.40 29.08
N PRO A 6 -30.62 -2.72 29.51
CA PRO A 6 -31.15 -2.83 30.88
C PRO A 6 -31.60 -4.24 31.28
N ARG A 7 -31.79 -5.12 30.29
CA ARG A 7 -32.11 -6.54 30.44
C ARG A 7 -30.97 -7.42 29.95
N ALA A 8 -29.73 -6.94 30.04
CA ALA A 8 -28.54 -7.69 29.66
C ALA A 8 -28.55 -9.07 30.31
N ASP A 9 -28.30 -10.10 29.50
CA ASP A 9 -28.28 -11.50 29.93
C ASP A 9 -26.92 -12.15 29.73
N ILE A 10 -25.93 -11.38 29.28
CA ILE A 10 -24.55 -11.80 29.05
C ILE A 10 -23.56 -10.68 29.41
N THR A 11 -22.42 -11.07 29.98
CA THR A 11 -21.26 -10.20 30.21
C THR A 11 -20.12 -10.60 29.27
N LEU A 12 -19.66 -9.69 28.41
CA LEU A 12 -18.46 -9.86 27.60
C LEU A 12 -17.25 -9.27 28.32
N LYS A 13 -16.17 -10.03 28.37
CA LYS A 13 -14.89 -9.62 28.96
C LYS A 13 -13.84 -9.55 27.87
N VAL A 14 -13.57 -8.34 27.42
CA VAL A 14 -12.91 -8.07 26.13
C VAL A 14 -11.50 -7.53 26.33
N GLY A 15 -10.58 -8.05 25.53
CA GLY A 15 -9.19 -7.64 25.47
C GLY A 15 -8.36 -8.02 26.70
N ARG A 16 -7.06 -7.72 26.61
CA ARG A 16 -6.08 -7.98 27.68
C ARG A 16 -6.41 -7.26 28.98
N GLU A 17 -6.98 -6.07 28.88
CA GLU A 17 -7.43 -5.26 30.02
C GLU A 17 -8.76 -5.76 30.62
N LYS A 18 -9.39 -6.76 29.98
CA LYS A 18 -10.61 -7.42 30.47
C LYS A 18 -11.75 -6.40 30.70
N LYS A 19 -11.92 -5.46 29.76
CA LYS A 19 -13.00 -4.47 29.81
C LYS A 19 -14.34 -5.21 29.76
N LEU A 20 -15.23 -4.87 30.71
CA LEU A 20 -16.50 -5.56 30.89
C LEU A 20 -17.63 -4.80 30.21
N PHE A 21 -18.40 -5.52 29.39
CA PHE A 21 -19.59 -5.05 28.70
C PHE A 21 -20.78 -5.92 29.06
N SER A 22 -21.89 -5.35 29.52
CA SER A 22 -23.15 -6.09 29.68
C SER A 22 -24.07 -5.82 28.49
N ALA A 23 -24.55 -6.89 27.86
CA ALA A 23 -25.25 -6.83 26.57
C ALA A 23 -26.42 -7.82 26.50
N CYS A 24 -27.22 -7.72 25.43
CA CYS A 24 -28.25 -8.69 25.08
C CYS A 24 -27.68 -9.74 24.12
N SER A 25 -27.57 -11.00 24.57
CA SER A 25 -27.05 -12.11 23.76
C SER A 25 -27.81 -12.30 22.44
N ARG A 26 -29.14 -12.09 22.45
CA ARG A 26 -29.98 -12.17 21.26
C ARG A 26 -29.73 -11.03 20.28
N ALA A 27 -29.36 -9.85 20.77
CA ALA A 27 -28.95 -8.75 19.89
C ALA A 27 -27.64 -9.09 19.18
N LEU A 28 -26.66 -9.65 19.90
CA LEU A 28 -25.39 -10.12 19.33
C LEU A 28 -25.61 -11.20 18.27
N SER A 29 -26.40 -12.23 18.57
CA SER A 29 -26.65 -13.33 17.63
C SER A 29 -27.41 -12.91 16.37
N ARG A 30 -28.33 -11.94 16.47
CA ARG A 30 -28.97 -11.37 15.26
C ARG A 30 -28.01 -10.55 14.40
N SER A 31 -27.01 -9.95 15.04
CA SER A 31 -26.06 -9.02 14.43
C SER A 31 -24.90 -9.75 13.77
N SER A 32 -24.54 -10.94 14.26
CA SER A 32 -23.38 -11.70 13.81
C SER A 32 -23.65 -13.21 13.83
N PRO A 33 -23.52 -13.90 12.69
CA PRO A 33 -23.58 -15.36 12.61
C PRO A 33 -22.49 -16.05 13.44
N VAL A 34 -21.35 -15.38 13.65
CA VAL A 34 -20.27 -15.88 14.51
C VAL A 34 -20.70 -15.85 15.98
N PHE A 35 -21.29 -14.74 16.45
CA PHE A 35 -21.86 -14.68 17.80
C PHE A 35 -23.05 -15.63 17.96
N GLU A 36 -23.89 -15.83 16.94
CA GLU A 36 -24.97 -16.83 17.00
C GLU A 36 -24.41 -18.23 17.28
N ARG A 37 -23.41 -18.65 16.49
CA ARG A 37 -22.76 -19.95 16.66
C ARG A 37 -22.02 -20.05 17.99
N MET A 38 -21.29 -19.02 18.39
CA MET A 38 -20.54 -19.00 19.65
C MET A 38 -21.46 -19.11 20.88
N LEU A 39 -22.53 -18.31 20.92
CA LEU A 39 -23.39 -18.17 22.09
C LEU A 39 -24.46 -19.25 22.22
N TYR A 40 -24.90 -19.83 21.09
CA TYR A 40 -25.99 -20.81 21.06
C TYR A 40 -25.64 -22.14 20.38
N GLY A 41 -24.42 -22.27 19.85
CA GLY A 41 -23.93 -23.53 19.29
C GLY A 41 -23.28 -24.42 20.34
N HIS A 42 -22.32 -25.26 19.90
CA HIS A 42 -21.69 -26.28 20.74
C HIS A 42 -20.37 -25.85 21.39
N PHE A 43 -20.06 -24.55 21.35
CA PHE A 43 -18.83 -23.97 21.88
C PHE A 43 -18.84 -23.83 23.40
N THR A 44 -17.67 -23.51 23.98
CA THR A 44 -17.46 -23.33 25.43
C THR A 44 -18.24 -22.14 25.97
N GLU A 45 -18.41 -21.11 25.16
CA GLU A 45 -19.12 -19.86 25.46
C GLU A 45 -20.64 -20.02 25.45
N SER A 46 -21.14 -21.19 25.04
CA SER A 46 -22.57 -21.43 24.81
C SER A 46 -23.38 -21.42 26.10
N LYS A 47 -24.56 -20.81 26.04
CA LYS A 47 -25.50 -20.74 27.18
C LYS A 47 -25.85 -22.12 27.75
N SER A 48 -25.91 -23.15 26.91
CA SER A 48 -26.30 -24.50 27.33
C SER A 48 -25.23 -25.20 28.20
N ARG A 49 -24.02 -24.64 28.29
CA ARG A 49 -22.92 -25.18 29.10
C ARG A 49 -22.93 -24.67 30.55
N LEU A 50 -23.69 -23.61 30.83
CA LEU A 50 -23.76 -22.99 32.15
C LEU A 50 -24.48 -23.91 33.13
N ALA A 51 -23.96 -23.95 34.36
CA ALA A 51 -24.69 -24.54 35.47
C ALA A 51 -25.90 -23.67 35.84
N GLU A 52 -26.90 -24.28 36.49
CA GLU A 52 -28.08 -23.54 36.95
C GLU A 52 -27.67 -22.45 37.96
N GLY A 53 -28.02 -21.19 37.64
CA GLY A 53 -27.67 -20.03 38.47
C GLY A 53 -26.28 -19.43 38.22
N GLU A 54 -25.49 -19.96 37.28
CA GLU A 54 -24.20 -19.41 36.90
C GLU A 54 -24.34 -18.14 36.04
N GLU A 55 -23.48 -17.15 36.29
CA GLU A 55 -23.44 -15.93 35.47
C GLU A 55 -22.85 -16.23 34.09
N TRP A 56 -23.53 -15.77 33.02
CA TRP A 56 -23.03 -15.98 31.67
C TRP A 56 -21.96 -14.96 31.30
N VAL A 57 -20.70 -15.35 31.46
CA VAL A 57 -19.53 -14.54 31.12
C VAL A 57 -18.79 -15.16 29.92
N VAL A 58 -18.54 -14.37 28.88
CA VAL A 58 -17.76 -14.78 27.71
C VAL A 58 -16.46 -14.00 27.65
N GLU A 59 -15.33 -14.71 27.62
CA GLU A 59 -14.00 -14.12 27.54
C GLU A 59 -13.54 -14.00 26.07
N LEU A 60 -13.18 -12.78 25.66
CA LEU A 60 -12.69 -12.44 24.33
C LEU A 60 -11.33 -11.75 24.44
N PRO A 61 -10.26 -12.46 24.85
CA PRO A 61 -8.98 -11.85 25.21
C PRO A 61 -8.21 -11.25 24.03
N GLU A 62 -8.46 -11.74 22.81
CA GLU A 62 -7.81 -11.31 21.57
C GLU A 62 -8.48 -10.10 20.90
N ASP A 63 -9.69 -9.75 21.35
CA ASP A 63 -10.45 -8.64 20.77
C ASP A 63 -10.06 -7.30 21.36
N ASP A 64 -10.09 -6.25 20.54
CA ASP A 64 -9.94 -4.88 21.00
C ASP A 64 -11.27 -4.34 21.57
N PRO A 65 -11.29 -3.83 22.82
CA PRO A 65 -12.49 -3.26 23.42
C PRO A 65 -13.08 -2.05 22.68
N ALA A 66 -12.27 -1.25 21.98
CA ALA A 66 -12.71 -0.03 21.31
C ALA A 66 -13.64 -0.31 20.10
N PRO A 67 -13.24 -1.09 19.08
CA PRO A 67 -14.14 -1.46 17.99
C PRO A 67 -15.31 -2.33 18.48
N MET A 68 -15.11 -3.14 19.53
CA MET A 68 -16.19 -3.92 20.14
C MET A 68 -17.28 -3.00 20.71
N GLU A 69 -16.90 -1.91 21.37
CA GLU A 69 -17.86 -0.93 21.90
C GLU A 69 -18.71 -0.30 20.79
N ILE A 70 -18.12 -0.03 19.62
CA ILE A 70 -18.84 0.49 18.45
C ILE A 70 -19.80 -0.57 17.90
N PHE A 71 -19.34 -1.81 17.72
CA PHE A 71 -20.18 -2.93 17.31
C PHE A 71 -21.38 -3.13 18.26
N LEU A 72 -21.15 -3.05 19.57
CA LEU A 72 -22.21 -3.16 20.57
C LEU A 72 -23.21 -2.00 20.49
N ASN A 73 -22.75 -0.76 20.26
CA ASN A 73 -23.64 0.38 20.05
C ASN A 73 -24.54 0.16 18.83
N ILE A 74 -23.99 -0.36 17.73
CA ILE A 74 -24.78 -0.65 16.51
C ILE A 74 -25.78 -1.78 16.78
N SER A 75 -25.32 -2.89 17.37
CA SER A 75 -26.15 -4.08 17.64
C SER A 75 -27.33 -3.83 18.58
N HIS A 76 -27.21 -2.84 19.47
CA HIS A 76 -28.26 -2.44 20.43
C HIS A 76 -29.05 -1.21 19.98
N GLY A 77 -28.84 -0.70 18.77
CA GLY A 77 -29.59 0.45 18.24
C GLY A 77 -29.19 1.79 18.86
N HIS A 78 -28.05 1.88 19.54
CA HIS A 78 -27.52 3.10 20.13
C HIS A 78 -26.80 3.96 19.08
N PHE A 79 -27.45 4.20 17.93
CA PHE A 79 -26.84 4.86 16.78
C PHE A 79 -26.34 6.28 17.06
N GLY A 80 -26.93 6.98 18.03
CA GLY A 80 -26.46 8.30 18.48
C GLY A 80 -25.07 8.29 19.13
N ARG A 81 -24.57 7.12 19.53
CA ARG A 81 -23.22 6.91 20.07
C ARG A 81 -22.21 6.44 19.02
N VAL A 82 -22.66 6.15 17.80
CA VAL A 82 -21.77 5.76 16.70
C VAL A 82 -21.14 7.02 16.09
N PRO A 83 -19.81 7.12 16.00
CA PRO A 83 -19.13 8.30 15.46
C PRO A 83 -19.57 8.61 14.02
N ARG A 84 -19.81 9.89 13.71
CA ARG A 84 -20.12 10.32 12.33
C ARG A 84 -18.89 10.37 11.41
N ARG A 85 -17.71 10.51 12.01
CA ARG A 85 -16.40 10.51 11.36
C ARG A 85 -15.51 9.59 12.17
N MET A 86 -14.60 8.90 11.50
CA MET A 86 -13.74 7.92 12.12
C MET A 86 -12.33 8.02 11.54
N PRO A 87 -11.29 8.17 12.37
CA PRO A 87 -9.91 8.07 11.92
C PRO A 87 -9.63 6.72 11.26
N LEU A 88 -8.66 6.68 10.34
CA LEU A 88 -8.31 5.46 9.62
C LEU A 88 -7.97 4.29 10.53
N GLU A 89 -7.24 4.55 11.61
CA GLU A 89 -6.81 3.53 12.58
C GLU A 89 -8.03 2.83 13.21
N GLU A 90 -8.96 3.61 13.78
CA GLU A 90 -10.18 3.08 14.40
C GLU A 90 -11.09 2.38 13.38
N LEU A 91 -11.18 2.91 12.16
CA LEU A 91 -11.97 2.31 11.09
C LEU A 91 -11.38 0.99 10.63
N TYR A 92 -10.05 0.92 10.52
CA TYR A 92 -9.35 -0.33 10.24
C TYR A 92 -9.65 -1.37 11.31
N ASP A 93 -9.48 -1.03 12.60
CA ASP A 93 -9.74 -1.97 13.70
C ASP A 93 -11.20 -2.44 13.73
N LEU A 94 -12.15 -1.54 13.45
CA LEU A 94 -13.56 -1.87 13.32
C LEU A 94 -13.84 -2.82 12.14
N THR A 95 -13.22 -2.59 10.99
CA THR A 95 -13.39 -3.48 9.81
C THR A 95 -12.74 -4.85 10.01
N VAL A 96 -11.63 -4.93 10.74
CA VAL A 96 -11.02 -6.22 11.13
C VAL A 96 -11.98 -6.99 12.03
N LEU A 97 -12.55 -6.32 13.04
CA LEU A 97 -13.52 -6.92 13.94
C LEU A 97 -14.79 -7.36 13.19
N SER A 98 -15.34 -6.50 12.33
CA SER A 98 -16.57 -6.81 11.61
C SER A 98 -16.38 -7.93 10.59
N ASN A 99 -15.21 -8.01 9.97
CA ASN A 99 -14.83 -9.12 9.09
C ASN A 99 -14.73 -10.43 9.88
N TYR A 100 -14.09 -10.41 11.06
CA TYR A 100 -13.94 -11.60 11.92
C TYR A 100 -15.29 -12.15 12.40
N TYR A 101 -16.19 -11.25 12.81
CA TYR A 101 -17.53 -11.60 13.29
C TYR A 101 -18.58 -11.73 12.17
N ASP A 102 -18.20 -11.60 10.91
CA ASP A 102 -19.09 -11.66 9.74
C ASP A 102 -20.30 -10.73 9.87
N CYS A 103 -20.05 -9.47 10.22
CA CYS A 103 -21.07 -8.45 10.47
C CYS A 103 -20.80 -7.10 9.78
N THR A 104 -19.89 -7.04 8.81
CA THR A 104 -19.55 -5.81 8.06
C THR A 104 -20.75 -5.13 7.42
N LYS A 105 -21.79 -5.88 7.01
CA LYS A 105 -23.04 -5.33 6.46
C LYS A 105 -23.71 -4.32 7.39
N MET A 106 -23.59 -4.50 8.71
CA MET A 106 -24.17 -3.58 9.69
C MET A 106 -23.55 -2.18 9.62
N LEU A 107 -22.36 -2.04 9.05
CA LEU A 107 -21.65 -0.77 8.96
C LEU A 107 -22.15 0.11 7.81
N GLU A 108 -22.93 -0.44 6.87
CA GLU A 108 -23.38 0.23 5.63
C GLU A 108 -23.83 1.68 5.83
N PRO A 109 -24.67 2.02 6.84
CA PRO A 109 -25.20 3.37 6.99
C PRO A 109 -24.12 4.45 7.19
N TRP A 110 -22.93 4.06 7.66
CA TRP A 110 -21.84 4.98 7.98
C TRP A 110 -20.68 4.93 7.00
N ILE A 111 -20.57 3.89 6.16
CA ILE A 111 -19.40 3.67 5.27
C ILE A 111 -19.07 4.93 4.46
N ASN A 112 -20.07 5.53 3.80
CA ASN A 112 -19.83 6.71 2.95
C ASN A 112 -19.30 7.91 3.75
N GLY A 113 -19.84 8.15 4.94
CA GLY A 113 -19.40 9.23 5.83
C GLY A 113 -17.99 9.00 6.37
N TRP A 114 -17.70 7.78 6.79
CA TRP A 114 -16.37 7.40 7.28
C TRP A 114 -15.32 7.46 6.18
N MET A 115 -15.57 6.85 5.01
CA MET A 115 -14.67 6.91 3.86
C MET A 115 -14.35 8.33 3.41
N ALA A 116 -15.32 9.24 3.46
CA ALA A 116 -15.12 10.65 3.13
C ALA A 116 -14.29 11.42 4.18
N SER A 117 -14.14 10.88 5.39
CA SER A 117 -13.37 11.48 6.48
C SER A 117 -11.96 10.90 6.65
N ILE A 118 -11.59 9.88 5.87
CA ILE A 118 -10.28 9.24 5.98
C ILE A 118 -9.19 10.20 5.53
N GLU A 119 -8.26 10.48 6.44
CA GLU A 119 -6.98 11.11 6.14
C GLU A 119 -5.89 10.04 6.19
N VAL A 120 -5.28 9.76 5.04
CA VAL A 120 -4.19 8.77 4.95
C VAL A 120 -2.86 9.49 5.16
N ARG A 121 -2.23 9.21 6.31
CA ARG A 121 -0.87 9.69 6.61
C ARG A 121 0.12 9.13 5.58
N ASP A 122 1.20 9.86 5.36
CA ASP A 122 2.31 9.45 4.49
C ASP A 122 3.18 8.39 5.19
N SER A 123 2.58 7.23 5.48
CA SER A 123 3.27 6.06 6.01
C SER A 123 2.79 4.79 5.31
N SER A 124 3.72 3.85 5.11
CA SER A 124 3.45 2.58 4.46
C SER A 124 2.37 1.76 5.19
N VAL A 125 2.34 1.81 6.53
CA VAL A 125 1.27 1.22 7.36
C VAL A 125 -0.08 1.91 7.15
N GLY A 126 -0.12 3.23 7.08
CA GLY A 126 -1.36 3.98 6.83
C GLY A 126 -1.95 3.62 5.47
N MET A 127 -1.11 3.50 4.43
CA MET A 127 -1.56 3.06 3.11
C MET A 127 -2.09 1.62 3.14
N ALA A 128 -1.42 0.70 3.86
CA ALA A 128 -1.86 -0.67 4.03
C ALA A 128 -3.23 -0.78 4.73
N LYS A 129 -3.43 -0.03 5.82
CA LYS A 129 -4.74 0.05 6.50
C LYS A 129 -5.83 0.60 5.59
N ALA A 130 -5.52 1.64 4.81
CA ALA A 130 -6.47 2.21 3.84
C ALA A 130 -6.82 1.22 2.70
N LEU A 131 -5.86 0.39 2.28
CA LEU A 131 -6.12 -0.70 1.33
C LEU A 131 -7.10 -1.72 1.91
N TRP A 132 -6.88 -2.18 3.14
CA TRP A 132 -7.78 -3.11 3.82
C TRP A 132 -9.20 -2.55 3.95
N VAL A 133 -9.34 -1.32 4.46
CA VAL A 133 -10.65 -0.68 4.62
C VAL A 133 -11.36 -0.54 3.27
N SER A 134 -10.64 -0.11 2.24
CA SER A 134 -11.22 0.03 0.89
C SER A 134 -11.66 -1.32 0.32
N TRP A 135 -10.89 -2.37 0.57
CA TRP A 135 -11.22 -3.75 0.19
C TRP A 135 -12.48 -4.26 0.89
N GLU A 136 -12.52 -4.17 2.23
CA GLU A 136 -13.64 -4.67 3.04
C GLU A 136 -14.96 -3.97 2.72
N PHE A 137 -14.89 -2.69 2.33
CA PHE A 137 -16.06 -1.91 1.89
C PHE A 137 -16.32 -1.94 0.38
N GLY A 138 -15.54 -2.69 -0.41
CA GLY A 138 -15.74 -2.75 -1.86
C GLY A 138 -15.55 -1.42 -2.61
N ARG A 139 -14.74 -0.50 -2.08
CA ARG A 139 -14.48 0.83 -2.67
C ARG A 139 -13.34 0.78 -3.69
N LYS A 140 -13.64 0.29 -4.90
CA LYS A 140 -12.65 0.01 -5.96
C LYS A 140 -11.75 1.20 -6.28
N ASP A 141 -12.31 2.39 -6.47
CA ASP A 141 -11.51 3.57 -6.84
C ASP A 141 -10.54 3.98 -5.74
N ALA A 142 -10.96 3.89 -4.47
CA ALA A 142 -10.09 4.18 -3.32
C ALA A 142 -8.97 3.13 -3.22
N PHE A 143 -9.31 1.86 -3.40
CA PHE A 143 -8.36 0.75 -3.39
C PHE A 143 -7.31 0.87 -4.51
N SER A 144 -7.74 1.10 -5.75
CA SER A 144 -6.84 1.26 -6.90
C SER A 144 -5.91 2.45 -6.76
N ARG A 145 -6.43 3.60 -6.32
CA ARG A 145 -5.58 4.77 -6.05
C ARG A 145 -4.56 4.50 -4.95
N MET A 146 -4.99 3.86 -3.86
CA MET A 146 -4.08 3.56 -2.75
C MET A 146 -3.01 2.54 -3.14
N ALA A 147 -3.36 1.52 -3.93
CA ALA A 147 -2.42 0.51 -4.37
C ALA A 147 -1.35 1.11 -5.31
N LEU A 148 -1.78 1.99 -6.23
CA LEU A 148 -0.85 2.71 -7.10
C LEU A 148 0.02 3.68 -6.30
N ARG A 149 -0.57 4.43 -5.36
CA ARG A 149 0.18 5.32 -4.48
C ARG A 149 1.27 4.56 -3.71
N MET A 150 0.90 3.44 -3.10
CA MET A 150 1.83 2.58 -2.38
C MET A 150 2.96 2.09 -3.29
N LEU A 151 2.63 1.57 -4.49
CA LEU A 151 3.63 1.17 -5.49
C LEU A 151 4.65 2.29 -5.79
N MET A 152 4.16 3.51 -6.00
CA MET A 152 4.96 4.63 -6.47
C MET A 152 5.75 5.34 -5.37
N GLU A 153 5.16 5.48 -4.17
CA GLU A 153 5.63 6.39 -3.13
C GLU A 153 6.23 5.67 -1.91
N SER A 154 5.87 4.41 -1.64
CA SER A 154 6.33 3.74 -0.41
C SER A 154 7.82 3.40 -0.47
N ASP A 155 8.45 3.37 0.69
CA ASP A 155 9.72 2.72 0.95
C ASP A 155 9.44 1.30 1.48
N MET A 156 9.36 0.31 0.58
CA MET A 156 9.15 -1.10 0.97
C MET A 156 10.43 -1.71 1.57
N GLY A 157 11.01 -1.07 2.58
CA GLY A 157 12.15 -1.61 3.32
C GLY A 157 11.73 -2.74 4.26
N ARG A 158 12.71 -3.52 4.75
CA ARG A 158 12.48 -4.69 5.63
C ARG A 158 11.58 -4.40 6.84
N THR A 159 11.68 -3.20 7.43
CA THR A 159 10.84 -2.80 8.57
C THR A 159 9.35 -2.73 8.20
N ALA A 160 9.01 -2.34 6.98
CA ALA A 160 7.62 -2.28 6.52
C ALA A 160 7.04 -3.69 6.33
N GLU A 161 7.85 -4.66 5.89
CA GLU A 161 7.41 -6.06 5.69
C GLU A 161 6.97 -6.70 7.02
N GLU A 162 7.76 -6.55 8.08
CA GLU A 162 7.43 -7.06 9.42
C GLU A 162 6.16 -6.42 10.03
N GLU A 163 5.87 -5.18 9.65
CA GLU A 163 4.63 -4.50 10.06
C GLU A 163 3.43 -5.02 9.27
N PHE A 164 3.58 -5.26 7.97
CA PHE A 164 2.51 -5.79 7.12
C PHE A 164 2.07 -7.20 7.50
N GLU A 165 2.99 -8.06 7.95
CA GLU A 165 2.66 -9.42 8.42
C GLU A 165 1.67 -9.43 9.59
N LYS A 166 1.62 -8.35 10.37
CA LYS A 166 0.71 -8.19 11.51
C LYS A 166 -0.65 -7.62 11.10
N LEU A 167 -0.77 -7.10 9.89
CA LEU A 167 -1.98 -6.47 9.39
C LEU A 167 -2.85 -7.47 8.64
N LYS A 168 -4.16 -7.28 8.78
CA LYS A 168 -5.13 -7.88 7.89
C LYS A 168 -5.05 -7.17 6.55
N MET A 169 -4.77 -7.92 5.49
CA MET A 169 -4.53 -7.37 4.17
C MET A 169 -5.37 -8.08 3.09
N PRO A 170 -5.71 -7.36 2.01
CA PRO A 170 -6.25 -7.97 0.81
C PRO A 170 -5.27 -8.99 0.23
N PRO A 171 -5.76 -10.10 -0.34
CA PRO A 171 -4.90 -11.17 -0.83
C PRO A 171 -3.96 -10.69 -1.94
N ASP A 172 -2.71 -11.16 -1.92
CA ASP A 172 -1.67 -11.00 -2.95
C ASP A 172 -1.28 -9.54 -3.31
N ILE A 173 -1.91 -8.52 -2.73
CA ILE A 173 -1.73 -7.13 -3.19
C ILE A 173 -0.33 -6.60 -2.88
N ILE A 174 0.23 -6.98 -1.73
CA ILE A 174 1.55 -6.52 -1.29
C ILE A 174 2.65 -7.19 -2.10
N GLU A 175 2.55 -8.50 -2.31
CA GLU A 175 3.46 -9.29 -3.12
C GLU A 175 3.51 -8.74 -4.55
N ARG A 176 2.35 -8.38 -5.10
CA ARG A 176 2.25 -7.75 -6.42
C ARG A 176 2.87 -6.36 -6.46
N ILE A 177 2.60 -5.52 -5.45
CA ILE A 177 3.22 -4.19 -5.35
C ILE A 177 4.75 -4.34 -5.29
N SER A 178 5.27 -5.23 -4.46
CA SER A 178 6.71 -5.49 -4.34
C SER A 178 7.32 -6.01 -5.64
N ALA A 179 6.67 -6.95 -6.32
CA ALA A 179 7.16 -7.51 -7.59
C ALA A 179 7.20 -6.45 -8.71
N ILE A 180 6.11 -5.69 -8.90
CA ILE A 180 6.04 -4.63 -9.92
C ILE A 180 7.05 -3.53 -9.60
N ARG A 181 7.23 -3.20 -8.32
CA ARG A 181 8.21 -2.22 -7.88
C ARG A 181 9.62 -2.64 -8.26
N LEU A 182 10.02 -3.87 -7.92
CA LEU A 182 11.33 -4.41 -8.23
C LEU A 182 11.59 -4.37 -9.75
N GLN A 183 10.61 -4.81 -10.54
CA GLN A 183 10.70 -4.77 -12.01
C GLN A 183 10.85 -3.34 -12.54
N THR A 184 10.10 -2.38 -11.99
CA THR A 184 10.15 -0.98 -12.42
C THR A 184 11.49 -0.35 -12.09
N ILE A 185 12.00 -0.56 -10.86
CA ILE A 185 13.32 -0.08 -10.44
C ILE A 185 14.42 -0.72 -11.29
N GLN A 186 14.32 -2.02 -11.57
CA GLN A 186 15.25 -2.72 -12.44
C GLN A 186 15.25 -2.13 -13.85
N GLY A 187 14.09 -1.81 -14.42
CA GLY A 187 13.98 -1.13 -15.71
C GLY A 187 14.66 0.24 -15.70
N LEU A 188 14.41 1.05 -14.66
CA LEU A 188 15.00 2.38 -14.51
C LEU A 188 16.53 2.32 -14.40
N LEU A 189 17.07 1.43 -13.57
CA LEU A 189 18.51 1.22 -13.45
C LEU A 189 19.11 0.61 -14.73
N GLY A 190 18.34 -0.21 -15.45
CA GLY A 190 18.71 -0.78 -16.75
C GLY A 190 19.03 0.31 -17.77
N VAL A 191 18.20 1.36 -17.86
CA VAL A 191 18.47 2.51 -18.74
C VAL A 191 19.83 3.16 -18.45
N LEU A 192 20.16 3.37 -17.18
CA LEU A 192 21.45 3.95 -16.79
C LEU A 192 22.61 3.00 -17.10
N ARG A 193 22.41 1.70 -16.88
CA ARG A 193 23.42 0.66 -17.15
C ARG A 193 23.71 0.58 -18.64
N ASP A 194 22.68 0.48 -19.48
CA ASP A 194 22.80 0.46 -20.94
C ASP A 194 23.54 1.70 -21.45
N MET A 195 23.26 2.88 -20.89
CA MET A 195 23.97 4.11 -21.25
C MET A 195 25.45 4.07 -20.88
N VAL A 196 25.78 3.62 -19.66
CA VAL A 196 27.17 3.48 -19.22
C VAL A 196 27.90 2.46 -20.10
N ASP A 197 27.28 1.32 -20.38
CA ASP A 197 27.86 0.26 -21.21
C ASP A 197 28.10 0.76 -22.65
N ASN A 198 27.15 1.49 -23.24
CA ASN A 198 27.31 2.10 -24.56
C ASN A 198 28.43 3.16 -24.62
N LEU A 199 28.72 3.83 -23.50
CA LEU A 199 29.85 4.78 -23.40
C LEU A 199 31.20 4.08 -23.16
N LEU A 200 31.18 2.86 -22.62
CA LEU A 200 32.36 2.02 -22.40
C LEU A 200 32.75 1.21 -23.66
N VAL A 201 31.78 0.83 -24.50
CA VAL A 201 32.04 0.13 -25.76
C VAL A 201 32.43 1.14 -26.83
N VAL A 202 33.73 1.40 -26.95
CA VAL A 202 34.22 2.50 -27.78
C VAL A 202 34.82 2.08 -29.14
N ASP A 203 34.98 0.77 -29.37
CA ASP A 203 35.57 0.21 -30.59
C ASP A 203 34.57 -0.53 -31.51
N GLU A 204 33.33 -0.73 -31.06
CA GLU A 204 32.28 -1.31 -31.89
C GLU A 204 31.52 -0.21 -32.67
N LYS A 205 31.07 -0.52 -33.89
CA LYS A 205 30.30 0.41 -34.73
C LYS A 205 28.80 0.11 -34.61
N PRO A 206 27.92 1.12 -34.53
CA PRO A 206 28.19 2.56 -34.60
C PRO A 206 28.65 3.16 -33.25
N ARG A 207 29.61 4.10 -33.30
CA ARG A 207 30.08 4.84 -32.12
C ARG A 207 29.05 5.85 -31.64
N TRP A 208 29.06 6.12 -30.32
CA TRP A 208 28.26 7.17 -29.70
C TRP A 208 28.57 8.56 -30.30
N CYS A 209 29.83 8.95 -30.33
CA CYS A 209 30.26 10.20 -30.93
C CYS A 209 30.35 10.10 -32.46
N ARG A 210 29.58 10.94 -33.16
CA ARG A 210 29.63 11.04 -34.63
C ARG A 210 30.85 11.79 -35.16
N HIS A 211 31.60 12.46 -34.28
CA HIS A 211 32.75 13.31 -34.63
C HIS A 211 34.10 12.72 -34.21
N ALA A 212 34.15 11.42 -33.89
CA ALA A 212 35.33 10.75 -33.33
C ALA A 212 36.59 10.82 -34.22
N GLU A 213 36.42 11.00 -35.54
CA GLU A 213 37.53 11.17 -36.49
C GLU A 213 38.33 12.46 -36.28
N TRP A 214 37.73 13.51 -35.71
CA TRP A 214 38.32 14.85 -35.62
C TRP A 214 39.00 15.17 -34.28
N MET A 215 38.50 14.62 -33.17
CA MET A 215 38.98 14.92 -31.81
C MET A 215 39.94 13.84 -31.25
N GLY A 216 40.14 12.77 -32.00
CA GLY A 216 40.69 11.52 -31.49
C GLY A 216 39.60 10.66 -30.83
N PRO A 217 39.82 9.35 -30.78
CA PRO A 217 38.80 8.41 -30.32
C PRO A 217 38.49 8.63 -28.82
N HIS A 218 37.24 8.37 -28.44
CA HIS A 218 36.76 8.20 -27.06
C HIS A 218 36.70 9.45 -26.18
N ARG A 219 37.10 10.64 -26.65
CA ARG A 219 37.12 11.86 -25.82
C ARG A 219 35.74 12.33 -25.39
N CYS A 220 34.77 12.30 -26.31
CA CYS A 220 33.39 12.68 -26.04
C CYS A 220 32.76 11.69 -25.07
N GLU A 221 32.92 10.40 -25.34
CA GLU A 221 32.43 9.30 -24.51
C GLU A 221 33.02 9.37 -23.10
N SER A 222 34.33 9.60 -22.96
CA SER A 222 35.00 9.73 -21.66
C SER A 222 34.49 10.91 -20.83
N MET A 223 34.22 12.06 -21.48
CA MET A 223 33.70 13.23 -20.78
C MET A 223 32.24 13.05 -20.38
N ILE A 224 31.39 12.46 -21.25
CA ILE A 224 30.00 12.12 -20.90
C ILE A 224 29.99 11.10 -19.76
N LEU A 225 30.79 10.04 -19.86
CA LEU A 225 30.90 9.01 -18.82
C LEU A 225 31.35 9.62 -17.50
N GLY A 226 32.37 10.49 -17.50
CA GLY A 226 32.82 11.22 -16.33
C GLY A 226 31.72 12.10 -15.72
N SER A 227 30.97 12.85 -16.55
CA SER A 227 29.84 13.65 -16.10
C SER A 227 28.73 12.78 -15.50
N MET A 228 28.38 11.68 -16.16
CA MET A 228 27.29 10.79 -15.76
C MET A 228 27.61 10.07 -14.45
N THR A 229 28.81 9.46 -14.35
CA THR A 229 29.28 8.79 -13.13
C THR A 229 29.37 9.76 -11.95
N PHE A 230 29.85 11.00 -12.18
CA PHE A 230 29.86 12.05 -11.15
C PHE A 230 28.45 12.40 -10.65
N CYS A 231 27.49 12.61 -11.56
CA CYS A 231 26.11 12.91 -11.20
C CYS A 231 25.43 11.74 -10.48
N LEU A 232 25.66 10.50 -10.91
CA LEU A 232 25.15 9.30 -10.26
C LEU A 232 25.74 9.13 -8.87
N ALA A 233 27.05 9.37 -8.68
CA ALA A 233 27.69 9.33 -7.37
C ALA A 233 27.08 10.37 -6.42
N ARG A 234 26.86 11.60 -6.91
CA ARG A 234 26.19 12.65 -6.14
C ARG A 234 24.75 12.30 -5.78
N ALA A 235 24.05 11.53 -6.61
CA ALA A 235 22.71 11.03 -6.33
C ALA A 235 22.68 9.78 -5.42
N GLY A 236 23.85 9.21 -5.07
CA GLY A 236 23.97 7.97 -4.30
C GLY A 236 23.61 6.72 -5.10
N LEU A 237 23.73 6.77 -6.43
CA LEU A 237 23.44 5.67 -7.35
C LEU A 237 24.72 5.14 -8.04
N TRP A 238 25.91 5.50 -7.54
CA TRP A 238 27.18 5.00 -8.10
C TRP A 238 28.06 4.35 -7.02
N PRO A 239 28.58 3.13 -7.25
CA PRO A 239 28.25 2.22 -8.36
C PRO A 239 26.75 1.93 -8.46
N LEU A 240 26.26 1.63 -9.67
CA LEU A 240 24.83 1.35 -9.88
C LEU A 240 24.42 0.12 -9.04
N PRO A 241 23.49 0.27 -8.07
CA PRO A 241 23.06 -0.83 -7.22
C PRO A 241 22.24 -1.86 -7.99
N SER A 242 21.96 -3.02 -7.38
CA SER A 242 20.86 -3.87 -7.84
C SER A 242 19.51 -3.29 -7.39
N ALA A 243 18.41 -3.71 -8.01
CA ALA A 243 17.09 -3.13 -7.74
C ALA A 243 16.60 -3.37 -6.31
N ASP A 244 16.99 -4.48 -5.69
CA ASP A 244 16.68 -4.84 -4.30
C ASP A 244 17.49 -4.04 -3.26
N GLU A 245 18.59 -3.41 -3.68
CA GLU A 245 19.42 -2.56 -2.84
C GLU A 245 18.98 -1.08 -2.84
N VAL A 246 18.02 -0.70 -3.70
CA VAL A 246 17.56 0.69 -3.82
C VAL A 246 16.59 1.04 -2.68
N PRO A 247 16.96 1.98 -1.78
CA PRO A 247 16.08 2.39 -0.69
C PRO A 247 14.98 3.36 -1.14
N ASP A 248 15.17 4.06 -2.27
CA ASP A 248 14.23 5.06 -2.76
C ASP A 248 12.93 4.45 -3.29
N SER A 249 11.82 5.19 -3.15
CA SER A 249 10.59 4.93 -3.90
C SER A 249 10.79 5.09 -5.41
N ILE A 250 9.87 4.56 -6.23
CA ILE A 250 9.90 4.78 -7.69
C ILE A 250 9.92 6.28 -7.99
N VAL A 251 9.09 7.06 -7.29
CA VAL A 251 9.07 8.52 -7.41
C VAL A 251 10.38 9.14 -6.94
N GLY A 252 10.96 8.65 -5.83
CA GLY A 252 12.25 9.11 -5.32
C GLY A 252 13.39 8.87 -6.31
N LEU A 253 13.47 7.67 -6.87
CA LEU A 253 14.46 7.28 -7.88
C LEU A 253 14.27 8.09 -9.17
N HIS A 254 13.03 8.22 -9.66
CA HIS A 254 12.71 9.06 -10.80
C HIS A 254 13.15 10.52 -10.59
N ARG A 255 12.93 11.09 -9.40
CA ARG A 255 13.41 12.44 -9.07
C ARG A 255 14.93 12.53 -9.11
N LYS A 256 15.65 11.51 -8.63
CA LYS A 256 17.12 11.46 -8.73
C LYS A 256 17.59 11.40 -10.18
N MET A 257 16.95 10.56 -11.00
CA MET A 257 17.30 10.37 -12.42
C MET A 257 16.99 11.62 -13.27
N THR A 258 15.84 12.23 -13.06
CA THR A 258 15.43 13.48 -13.75
C THR A 258 16.26 14.69 -13.31
N GLY A 259 16.84 14.65 -12.11
CA GLY A 259 17.77 15.66 -11.61
C GLY A 259 19.22 15.52 -12.11
N LEU A 260 19.54 14.50 -12.91
CA LEU A 260 20.89 14.33 -13.47
C LEU A 260 21.15 15.39 -14.54
N VAL A 261 22.19 16.20 -14.33
CA VAL A 261 22.66 17.18 -15.31
C VAL A 261 23.90 16.60 -16.01
N ILE A 262 23.68 15.92 -17.13
CA ILE A 262 24.76 15.33 -17.91
C ILE A 262 25.30 16.37 -18.89
N HIS A 263 26.61 16.62 -18.83
CA HIS A 263 27.30 17.57 -19.68
C HIS A 263 27.83 16.91 -20.96
N ASP A 264 27.73 17.64 -22.07
CA ASP A 264 28.40 17.34 -23.34
C ASP A 264 29.50 18.38 -23.65
N ILE A 265 30.26 18.19 -24.73
CA ILE A 265 31.36 19.09 -25.13
C ILE A 265 30.82 20.43 -25.63
N GLY A 266 29.57 20.46 -26.11
CA GLY A 266 28.96 21.61 -26.74
C GLY A 266 29.57 21.94 -28.10
N HIS A 267 29.60 23.23 -28.41
CA HIS A 267 30.12 23.74 -29.68
C HIS A 267 31.65 23.87 -29.60
N VAL A 268 32.35 23.21 -30.53
CA VAL A 268 33.80 23.30 -30.66
C VAL A 268 34.13 24.18 -31.86
N GLY A 269 34.80 25.32 -31.58
CA GLY A 269 35.30 26.22 -32.62
C GLY A 269 36.43 25.57 -33.45
N GLY A 270 36.43 25.81 -34.77
CA GLY A 270 37.41 25.24 -35.70
C GLY A 270 36.92 25.21 -37.15
N LYS A 271 37.72 24.61 -38.04
CA LYS A 271 37.33 24.28 -39.42
C LYS A 271 37.55 22.77 -39.65
N PRO A 272 36.48 21.94 -39.68
CA PRO A 272 35.08 22.30 -39.52
C PRO A 272 34.71 22.65 -38.06
N ALA A 273 33.65 23.44 -37.88
CA ALA A 273 33.02 23.61 -36.57
C ALA A 273 32.22 22.33 -36.25
N LEU A 274 32.30 21.86 -35.00
CA LEU A 274 31.64 20.63 -34.56
C LEU A 274 30.64 20.95 -33.45
N ASP A 275 29.48 20.29 -33.50
CA ASP A 275 28.43 20.39 -32.48
C ASP A 275 28.21 19.03 -31.81
N HIS A 276 28.54 18.96 -30.53
CA HIS A 276 28.40 17.76 -29.69
C HIS A 276 27.13 17.76 -28.83
N GLN A 277 26.22 18.74 -28.98
CA GLN A 277 24.97 18.75 -28.20
C GLN A 277 24.12 17.50 -28.43
N LEU A 278 24.17 16.93 -29.65
CA LEU A 278 23.50 15.67 -29.98
C LEU A 278 24.15 14.43 -29.37
N CYS A 279 25.37 14.55 -28.83
CA CYS A 279 26.02 13.48 -28.07
C CYS A 279 25.54 13.44 -26.62
N ASN A 280 24.76 14.42 -26.16
CA ASN A 280 24.23 14.40 -24.79
C ASN A 280 23.17 13.28 -24.63
N PRO A 281 23.35 12.32 -23.69
CA PRO A 281 22.38 11.24 -23.47
C PRO A 281 21.10 11.70 -22.78
N GLY A 282 21.05 12.91 -22.20
CA GLY A 282 19.94 13.39 -21.38
C GLY A 282 18.56 13.26 -22.03
N PRO A 283 18.35 13.71 -23.28
CA PRO A 283 17.07 13.55 -23.97
C PRO A 283 16.65 12.09 -24.16
N GLN A 284 17.59 11.20 -24.51
CA GLN A 284 17.34 9.77 -24.64
C GLN A 284 16.96 9.15 -23.29
N LEU A 285 17.65 9.54 -22.22
CA LEU A 285 17.41 9.08 -20.85
C LEU A 285 15.98 9.43 -20.43
N MET A 286 15.58 10.67 -20.63
CA MET A 286 14.22 11.13 -20.30
C MET A 286 13.17 10.38 -21.12
N GLY A 287 13.41 10.16 -22.42
CA GLY A 287 12.50 9.38 -23.26
C GLY A 287 12.30 7.95 -22.74
N GLN A 288 13.38 7.24 -22.42
CA GLN A 288 13.30 5.87 -21.92
C GLN A 288 12.65 5.78 -20.53
N ILE A 289 12.93 6.72 -19.64
CA ILE A 289 12.26 6.83 -18.33
C ILE A 289 10.75 7.02 -18.52
N GLN A 290 10.33 7.90 -19.45
CA GLN A 290 8.91 8.15 -19.71
C GLN A 290 8.20 6.90 -20.25
N GLU A 291 8.83 6.14 -21.14
CA GLU A 291 8.25 4.88 -21.64
C GLU A 291 8.07 3.85 -20.51
N ILE A 292 9.07 3.70 -19.62
CA ILE A 292 8.93 2.80 -18.46
C ILE A 292 7.73 3.20 -17.60
N PHE A 293 7.52 4.48 -17.36
CA PHE A 293 6.40 4.98 -16.55
C PHE A 293 5.03 4.77 -17.21
N LYS A 294 4.94 4.79 -18.54
CA LYS A 294 3.70 4.47 -19.28
C LYS A 294 3.32 2.99 -19.14
N ASP A 295 4.32 2.13 -19.03
CA ASP A 295 4.16 0.67 -19.02
C ASP A 295 4.13 0.08 -17.60
N VAL A 296 4.13 0.91 -16.54
CA VAL A 296 4.00 0.42 -15.16
C VAL A 296 2.68 -0.33 -15.00
N ALA A 297 2.79 -1.63 -14.70
CA ALA A 297 1.64 -2.49 -14.52
C ALA A 297 0.80 -2.06 -13.31
N SER A 298 -0.53 -2.26 -13.40
CA SER A 298 -1.41 -2.09 -12.25
C SER A 298 -1.18 -3.21 -11.22
N PRO A 299 -1.00 -2.89 -9.93
CA PRO A 299 -0.97 -3.90 -8.87
C PRO A 299 -2.34 -4.54 -8.67
N VAL A 300 -3.43 -3.82 -8.98
CA VAL A 300 -4.81 -4.31 -8.85
C VAL A 300 -5.18 -5.20 -10.04
N THR A 301 -5.64 -6.41 -9.73
CA THR A 301 -6.05 -7.43 -10.71
C THR A 301 -7.55 -7.38 -10.97
N LYS A 302 -7.99 -8.07 -12.03
CA LYS A 302 -9.41 -8.31 -12.29
C LYS A 302 -10.09 -9.04 -11.14
N TYR A 303 -9.42 -10.02 -10.53
CA TYR A 303 -9.91 -10.74 -9.36
C TYR A 303 -10.24 -9.80 -8.20
N HIS A 304 -9.36 -8.84 -7.90
CA HIS A 304 -9.63 -7.85 -6.85
C HIS A 304 -10.89 -7.05 -7.16
N LEU A 305 -11.02 -6.55 -8.39
CA LEU A 305 -12.16 -5.72 -8.79
C LEU A 305 -13.48 -6.51 -8.76
N GLU A 306 -13.50 -7.74 -9.25
CA GLU A 306 -14.69 -8.61 -9.23
C GLU A 306 -15.12 -8.93 -7.79
N ARG A 307 -14.19 -9.31 -6.92
CA ARG A 307 -14.49 -9.59 -5.50
C ARG A 307 -15.03 -8.36 -4.78
N MET A 308 -14.48 -7.19 -5.07
CA MET A 308 -14.95 -5.92 -4.49
C MET A 308 -16.32 -5.51 -5.02
N ASP A 309 -16.66 -5.83 -6.27
CA ASP A 309 -18.01 -5.63 -6.80
C ASP A 309 -19.04 -6.51 -6.08
N GLU A 310 -18.70 -7.77 -5.81
CA GLU A 310 -19.52 -8.67 -4.99
C GLU A 310 -19.68 -8.13 -3.57
N GLN A 311 -18.59 -7.68 -2.96
CA GLN A 311 -18.61 -7.09 -1.62
C GLN A 311 -19.51 -5.85 -1.56
N ALA A 312 -19.38 -4.93 -2.53
CA ALA A 312 -20.20 -3.73 -2.59
C ALA A 312 -21.69 -4.04 -2.75
N LYS A 313 -22.04 -5.06 -3.55
CA LYS A 313 -23.42 -5.55 -3.68
C LYS A 313 -23.95 -6.15 -2.39
N GLN A 314 -23.18 -7.02 -1.73
CA GLN A 314 -23.57 -7.64 -0.46
C GLN A 314 -23.87 -6.61 0.64
N LEU A 315 -23.13 -5.50 0.65
CA LEU A 315 -23.36 -4.41 1.60
C LEU A 315 -24.64 -3.62 1.28
N THR A 316 -24.98 -3.44 0.00
CA THR A 316 -26.08 -2.55 -0.44
C THR A 316 -27.40 -3.25 -0.73
N GLU A 317 -27.40 -4.55 -1.01
CA GLU A 317 -28.62 -5.32 -1.28
C GLU A 317 -29.33 -5.66 0.04
N SER A 318 -30.60 -5.22 0.15
CA SER A 318 -31.47 -5.45 1.32
C SER A 318 -32.03 -6.86 1.34
#